data_AF-A0A401G7F2-F1
#
_entry.id   AF-A0A401G7F2-F1
#
_cell.length_a   1.000
_cell.length_b   1.000
_cell.length_c   1.000
_cell.angle_alpha   90.00
_cell.angle_beta   90.00
_cell.angle_gamma   90.00
#
_symmetry.space_group_name_H-M   'P 1'
#
loop_
_entity.id
_entity.type
_entity.pdbx_description
1 polymer ?
#
loop_
_entity_poly.entity_id
_entity_poly.type
_entity_poly.pdbx_seq_one_letter_code
_entity_poly.pdbx_strand_id
1 'polypeptide(L)'
;MRAKAAMPSEERTNIARDDSDSWESWHRRYGHLGFTGLEKLYKENLVEGLTIDENSMPLTQCEACIQAKQARRAYPKEAED
;
A
#
# COMPACT_ATOMS: atom_id res chain seq x y z
N MET A 1 -16.16 19.68 54.07
CA MET A 1 -16.52 18.89 52.86
C MET A 1 -15.54 19.30 51.75
N ARG A 2 -14.65 18.41 51.31
CA ARG A 2 -13.69 18.71 50.23
C ARG A 2 -14.24 18.16 48.92
N ALA A 3 -14.48 19.02 47.94
CA ALA A 3 -14.82 18.59 46.60
C ALA A 3 -13.61 17.88 45.98
N LYS A 4 -13.79 16.63 45.54
CA LYS A 4 -12.81 15.94 44.71
C LYS A 4 -12.95 16.50 43.29
N ALA A 5 -11.90 17.11 42.77
CA ALA A 5 -11.82 17.44 41.34
C ALA A 5 -11.85 16.12 40.55
N ALA A 6 -12.81 16.00 39.63
CA ALA A 6 -12.82 14.91 38.66
C ALA A 6 -11.62 15.08 37.74
N MET A 7 -10.75 14.05 37.67
CA MET A 7 -9.67 13.99 36.70
C MET A 7 -10.27 13.98 35.28
N PRO A 8 -9.72 14.72 34.31
CA PRO A 8 -10.23 14.66 32.95
C PRO A 8 -10.01 13.24 32.40
N SER A 9 -11.04 12.72 31.74
CA SER A 9 -11.00 11.48 30.95
C SER A 9 -9.72 11.43 30.11
N GLU A 10 -9.01 10.29 30.12
CA GLU A 10 -7.83 10.06 29.29
C GLU A 10 -8.13 10.40 27.83
N GLU A 11 -7.65 11.55 27.37
CA GLU A 11 -7.75 11.98 25.99
C GLU A 11 -6.76 11.14 25.17
N ARG A 12 -7.28 10.17 24.41
CA ARG A 12 -6.46 9.32 23.54
C ARG A 12 -6.42 9.91 22.15
N THR A 13 -5.27 10.47 21.78
CA THR A 13 -4.98 10.89 20.41
C THR A 13 -4.33 9.73 19.65
N ASN A 14 -4.85 9.40 18.47
CA ASN A 14 -4.24 8.41 17.58
C ASN A 14 -3.06 9.08 16.85
N ILE A 15 -1.85 8.85 17.33
CA ILE A 15 -0.63 9.27 16.64
C ILE A 15 -0.34 8.21 15.57
N ALA A 16 -0.27 8.63 14.30
CA ALA A 16 0.23 7.76 13.24
C ALA A 16 1.71 7.44 13.50
N ARG A 17 2.07 6.16 13.44
CA ARG A 17 3.47 5.74 13.58
C ARG A 17 4.19 6.08 12.28
N ASP A 18 5.36 6.71 12.39
CA ASP A 18 6.25 7.02 11.26
C ASP A 18 7.18 5.83 10.97
N ASP A 19 6.62 4.61 11.01
CA ASP A 19 7.41 3.41 10.69
C ASP A 19 7.53 3.30 9.17
N SER A 20 8.71 2.95 8.66
CA SER A 20 8.90 2.68 7.23
C SER A 20 8.05 1.49 6.82
N ASP A 21 7.06 1.73 5.97
CA ASP A 21 6.14 0.70 5.51
C ASP A 21 6.76 -0.19 4.43
N SER A 22 6.21 -1.39 4.25
CA SER A 22 6.72 -2.31 3.24
C SER A 22 6.35 -1.89 1.80
N TRP A 23 7.07 -2.41 0.81
CA TRP A 23 6.70 -2.31 -0.61
C TRP A 23 5.27 -2.81 -0.86
N GLU A 24 4.85 -3.90 -0.20
CA GLU A 24 3.50 -4.46 -0.32
C GLU A 24 2.43 -3.52 0.28
N SER A 25 2.72 -2.89 1.42
CA SER A 25 1.83 -1.92 2.05
C SER A 25 1.53 -0.76 1.10
N TRP A 26 2.57 -0.17 0.51
CA TRP A 26 2.43 0.95 -0.42
C TRP A 26 1.81 0.54 -1.75
N HIS A 27 2.16 -0.64 -2.27
CA HIS A 27 1.50 -1.22 -3.44
C HIS A 27 -0.02 -1.23 -3.28
N ARG A 28 -0.53 -1.68 -2.12
CA ARG A 28 -1.97 -1.69 -1.81
C ARG A 28 -2.56 -0.30 -1.61
N ARG A 29 -1.87 0.59 -0.87
CA ARG A 29 -2.35 1.97 -0.63
C ARG A 29 -2.52 2.78 -1.91
N TYR A 30 -1.65 2.56 -2.89
CA TYR A 30 -1.74 3.16 -4.22
C TYR A 30 -2.73 2.45 -5.16
N GLY A 31 -3.59 1.57 -4.64
CA GLY A 31 -4.60 0.89 -5.45
C GLY A 31 -4.00 -0.17 -6.37
N HIS A 32 -3.09 -0.99 -5.85
CA HIS A 32 -2.39 -2.03 -6.59
C HIS A 32 -1.47 -1.52 -7.71
N LEU A 33 -0.81 -0.38 -7.49
CA LEU A 33 0.19 0.18 -8.42
C LEU A 33 1.34 -0.80 -8.63
N GLY A 34 1.70 -1.08 -9.89
CA GLY A 34 2.81 -1.99 -10.19
C GLY A 34 4.13 -1.56 -9.53
N PHE A 35 4.92 -2.54 -9.08
CA PHE A 35 6.16 -2.28 -8.33
C PHE A 35 7.16 -1.41 -9.07
N THR A 36 7.28 -1.52 -10.40
CA THR A 36 8.14 -0.63 -11.19
C THR A 36 7.71 0.83 -11.10
N GLY A 37 6.40 1.09 -11.08
CA GLY A 37 5.87 2.44 -10.90
C GLY A 37 6.12 2.96 -9.49
N LEU A 38 5.87 2.12 -8.48
CA LEU A 38 6.13 2.47 -7.09
C LEU A 38 7.63 2.70 -6.82
N GLU A 39 8.50 1.89 -7.43
CA GLU A 39 9.95 2.02 -7.34
C GLU A 39 10.42 3.33 -7.96
N LYS A 40 9.84 3.71 -9.10
CA LYS A 40 10.11 5.00 -9.73
C LYS A 40 9.73 6.15 -8.80
N LEU A 41 8.51 6.12 -8.22
CA LEU A 41 8.05 7.16 -7.30
C LEU A 41 9.01 7.33 -6.12
N TYR A 42 9.50 6.22 -5.55
CA TYR A 42 10.45 6.21 -4.45
C TYR A 42 11.84 6.73 -4.86
N LYS A 43 12.46 6.13 -5.89
CA LYS A 43 13.83 6.45 -6.30
C LYS A 43 13.99 7.86 -6.86
N GLU A 44 12.98 8.38 -7.54
CA GLU A 44 12.99 9.73 -8.11
C GLU A 44 12.42 10.78 -7.14
N ASN A 45 12.04 10.38 -5.91
CA ASN A 45 11.44 11.26 -4.89
C ASN A 45 10.27 12.11 -5.43
N LEU A 46 9.35 11.45 -6.15
CA LEU A 46 8.25 12.12 -6.88
C LEU A 46 7.04 12.44 -6.00
N VAL A 47 7.02 11.97 -4.75
CA VAL A 47 5.92 12.13 -3.80
C VAL A 47 6.48 12.34 -2.40
N GLU A 48 5.80 13.17 -1.60
CA GLU A 48 6.14 13.39 -0.20
C GLU A 48 5.51 12.30 0.68
N GLY A 49 6.20 11.92 1.76
CA GLY A 49 5.69 10.96 2.75
C GLY A 49 5.74 9.48 2.33
N LEU A 50 6.43 9.15 1.24
CA LEU A 50 6.65 7.76 0.82
C LEU A 50 7.86 7.16 1.55
N THR A 51 7.62 6.62 2.74
CA THR A 51 8.64 5.93 3.56
C THR A 51 8.58 4.42 3.33
N ILE A 52 9.62 3.84 2.74
CA ILE A 52 9.67 2.40 2.41
C ILE A 52 10.85 1.73 3.11
N ASP A 53 10.62 0.59 3.76
CA ASP A 53 11.71 -0.31 4.16
C ASP A 53 12.29 -1.00 2.92
N GLU A 54 13.49 -0.61 2.50
CA GLU A 54 14.14 -1.16 1.30
C GLU A 54 14.39 -2.68 1.40
N ASN A 55 14.50 -3.22 2.62
CA ASN A 55 14.70 -4.66 2.85
C ASN A 55 13.40 -5.47 2.65
N SER A 56 12.25 -4.81 2.57
CA SER A 56 10.93 -5.43 2.36
C SER A 56 10.61 -5.73 0.89
N MET A 57 11.63 -5.72 0.02
CA MET A 57 11.51 -5.86 -1.45
C MET A 57 10.60 -7.05 -1.82
N PRO A 58 9.68 -6.88 -2.80
CA PRO A 58 8.42 -7.59 -2.76
C PRO A 58 8.51 -9.04 -3.24
N LEU A 59 7.88 -9.93 -2.47
CA LEU A 59 7.40 -11.23 -2.94
C LEU A 59 6.27 -10.96 -3.94
N THR A 60 6.49 -11.26 -5.21
CA THR A 60 5.67 -10.89 -6.39
C THR A 60 4.27 -11.53 -6.48
N GLN A 61 3.64 -11.85 -5.35
CA GLN A 61 2.45 -12.70 -5.26
C GLN A 61 1.23 -11.95 -4.71
N CYS A 62 0.94 -10.75 -5.22
CA CYS A 62 -0.31 -10.06 -4.87
C CYS A 62 -1.49 -10.75 -5.57
N GLU A 63 -2.30 -11.49 -4.81
CA GLU A 63 -3.45 -12.25 -5.32
C GLU A 63 -4.41 -11.38 -6.13
N ALA A 64 -4.75 -10.19 -5.63
CA ALA A 64 -5.65 -9.25 -6.32
C ALA A 64 -5.11 -8.85 -7.70
N CYS A 65 -3.81 -8.57 -7.82
CA CYS A 65 -3.20 -8.26 -9.11
C CYS A 65 -3.23 -9.45 -10.07
N ILE A 66 -2.97 -10.65 -9.56
CA ILE A 66 -2.97 -11.89 -10.37
C ILE A 66 -4.36 -12.14 -10.95
N GLN A 67 -5.41 -12.03 -10.13
CA GLN A 67 -6.79 -12.22 -10.57
C GLN A 67 -7.26 -11.11 -11.52
N ALA A 68 -6.84 -9.86 -11.30
CA ALA A 68 -7.23 -8.73 -12.14
C ALA A 68 -6.53 -8.72 -13.51
N LYS A 69 -5.29 -9.23 -13.61
CA LYS A 69 -4.50 -9.25 -14.86
C LYS A 69 -4.66 -10.57 -15.62
N GLN A 70 -5.87 -11.08 -15.75
CA GLN A 70 -6.10 -12.22 -16.65
C GLN A 70 -5.89 -11.79 -18.09
N ALA A 71 -4.83 -12.33 -18.72
CA ALA A 71 -4.60 -12.13 -20.14
C ALA A 71 -5.73 -12.78 -20.94
N ARG A 72 -6.41 -11.99 -21.78
CA ARG A 72 -7.35 -12.52 -22.76
C ARG A 72 -6.58 -13.45 -23.69
N ARG A 73 -7.05 -14.69 -23.84
CA ARG A 73 -6.50 -15.60 -24.86
C ARG A 73 -6.69 -14.99 -26.25
N ALA A 74 -5.75 -15.25 -27.15
CA ALA A 74 -5.95 -14.92 -28.56
C ALA A 74 -7.26 -15.57 -29.06
N TYR A 75 -7.88 -14.95 -30.06
CA TYR A 75 -9.03 -15.56 -30.71
C TYR A 75 -8.60 -16.88 -31.35
N PRO A 76 -9.44 -17.93 -31.31
CA PRO A 76 -9.21 -19.15 -32.08
C PRO A 76 -9.17 -18.79 -33.57
N LYS A 77 -8.21 -19.37 -34.31
CA LYS A 77 -8.05 -19.13 -35.75
C LYS A 77 -9.24 -19.65 -36.56
N GLU A 78 -9.94 -20.63 -35.99
CA GLU A 78 -11.16 -21.20 -36.55
C GLU A 78 -12.35 -20.23 -36.54
N ALA A 79 -12.22 -19.06 -35.91
CA ALA A 79 -13.21 -17.98 -35.95
C ALA A 79 -12.88 -16.90 -37.00
N GLU A 80 -11.82 -17.09 -37.78
CA GLU A 80 -11.43 -16.23 -38.92
C GLU A 80 -12.03 -16.81 -40.23
N ASP A 81 -13.36 -16.83 -40.34
CA ASP A 81 -14.12 -17.16 -41.57
C ASP A 81 -14.99 -15.96 -42.01
#